data_AF-A0A955G0I1-F1
#
_entry.id   AF-A0A955G0I1-F1
#
_cell.length_a   1.000
_cell.length_b   1.000
_cell.length_c   1.000
_cell.angle_alpha   90.00
_cell.angle_beta   90.00
_cell.angle_gamma   90.00
#
_symmetry.space_group_name_H-M   'P 1'
#
loop_
_entity.id
_entity.type
_entity.pdbx_description
1 polymer ?
#
loop_
_entity_poly.entity_id
_entity_poly.type
_entity_poly.pdbx_seq_one_letter_code
_entity_poly.pdbx_strand_id
1 'polypeptide(L)'
;MMTLTEKALRLATAAHKDQVRKSDGSPYITHPVMVGMLLKEYGFSEAVVAAGFTHDVLEDTSVTREELAAKLGEDVAVMVDGVSEDKDLSWEARKERYVAGVVAAS
;
A
#
# COMPACT_ATOMS: atom_id res chain seq x y z
N MET A 1 -3.99 -21.40 10.22
CA MET A 1 -4.16 -20.59 8.99
C MET A 1 -3.49 -19.26 9.22
N MET A 2 -2.89 -18.65 8.18
CA MET A 2 -2.33 -17.28 8.30
C MET A 2 -3.44 -16.24 8.41
N THR A 3 -3.21 -15.20 9.21
CA THR A 3 -4.10 -14.03 9.33
C THR A 3 -4.05 -13.16 8.07
N LEU A 4 -5.00 -12.25 7.91
CA LEU A 4 -4.99 -11.28 6.81
C LEU A 4 -3.73 -10.41 6.84
N THR A 5 -3.35 -9.95 8.03
CA THR A 5 -2.17 -9.10 8.24
C THR A 5 -0.85 -9.83 7.96
N GLU A 6 -0.74 -11.12 8.29
CA GLU A 6 0.42 -11.95 7.93
C GLU A 6 0.56 -12.16 6.42
N LYS A 7 -0.56 -12.36 5.71
CA LYS A 7 -0.57 -12.46 4.24
C LYS A 7 -0.12 -11.16 3.59
N ALA A 8 -0.63 -10.02 4.08
CA ALA A 8 -0.26 -8.70 3.59
C ALA A 8 1.22 -8.39 3.79
N LEU A 9 1.75 -8.66 4.99
CA LEU A 9 3.17 -8.47 5.30
C LEU A 9 4.07 -9.32 4.39
N ARG A 10 3.69 -10.59 4.14
CA ARG A 10 4.43 -11.48 3.22
C ARG A 10 4.40 -10.96 1.79
N LEU A 11 3.25 -10.48 1.32
CA LEU A 11 3.12 -9.91 -0.02
C LEU A 11 4.01 -8.67 -0.17
N ALA A 12 3.91 -7.72 0.75
CA ALA A 12 4.72 -6.49 0.72
C ALA A 12 6.22 -6.79 0.76
N THR A 13 6.63 -7.71 1.64
CA THR A 13 8.04 -8.11 1.77
C THR A 13 8.56 -8.73 0.48
N ALA A 14 7.76 -9.57 -0.18
CA ALA A 14 8.15 -10.18 -1.44
C ALA A 14 8.18 -9.17 -2.60
N ALA A 15 7.19 -8.27 -2.66
CA ALA A 15 7.06 -7.27 -3.72
C ALA A 15 8.20 -6.23 -3.68
N HIS A 16 8.59 -5.77 -2.49
CA HIS A 16 9.63 -4.77 -2.29
C HIS A 16 11.02 -5.36 -2.00
N LYS A 17 11.25 -6.67 -2.24
CA LYS A 17 12.46 -7.38 -1.79
C LYS A 17 13.78 -6.76 -2.29
N ASP A 18 13.77 -6.21 -3.50
CA ASP A 18 14.95 -5.63 -4.17
C ASP A 18 14.89 -4.07 -4.19
N GLN A 19 13.85 -3.48 -3.61
CA GLN A 19 13.67 -2.02 -3.62
C GLN A 19 14.41 -1.37 -2.45
N VAL A 20 15.14 -0.31 -2.76
CA VAL A 20 15.88 0.50 -1.79
C VAL A 20 15.41 1.95 -1.81
N ARG A 21 15.53 2.63 -0.67
CA ARG A 21 15.22 4.07 -0.58
C ARG A 21 16.24 4.88 -1.36
N LYS A 22 15.75 5.89 -2.09
CA LYS A 22 16.59 6.84 -2.84
C LYS A 22 17.48 7.71 -1.95
N SER A 23 17.09 7.93 -0.70
CA SER A 23 17.79 8.83 0.23
C SER A 23 19.07 8.23 0.81
N ASP A 24 19.00 6.99 1.28
CA ASP A 24 20.06 6.36 2.09
C ASP A 24 20.38 4.91 1.69
N GLY A 25 19.69 4.36 0.67
CA GLY A 25 19.89 2.99 0.21
C GLY A 25 19.34 1.90 1.14
N SER A 26 18.62 2.26 2.22
CA SER A 26 18.02 1.28 3.12
C SER A 26 16.88 0.49 2.44
N PRO A 27 16.56 -0.74 2.89
CA PRO A 27 15.46 -1.52 2.31
C PRO A 27 14.12 -0.79 2.40
N TYR A 28 13.42 -0.67 1.26
CA TYR A 28 12.18 0.09 1.18
C TYR A 28 11.07 -0.51 2.04
N ILE A 29 11.04 -1.84 2.19
CA ILE A 29 10.06 -2.57 2.99
C ILE A 29 9.92 -2.04 4.43
N THR A 30 10.94 -1.39 4.97
CA THR A 30 10.87 -0.71 6.27
C THR A 30 9.72 0.30 6.34
N HIS A 31 9.43 1.02 5.25
CA HIS A 31 8.35 2.01 5.15
C HIS A 31 6.96 1.36 5.32
N PRO A 32 6.50 0.46 4.44
CA PRO A 32 5.17 -0.13 4.61
C PRO A 32 5.01 -0.89 5.93
N VAL A 33 6.08 -1.52 6.44
CA VAL A 33 6.05 -2.21 7.74
C VAL A 33 5.80 -1.21 8.88
N MET A 34 6.50 -0.08 8.92
CA MET A 34 6.28 0.93 9.96
C MET A 34 4.83 1.48 9.91
N VAL A 35 4.31 1.76 8.72
CA VAL A 35 2.93 2.25 8.55
C VAL A 35 1.90 1.24 9.05
N GLY A 36 1.99 -0.03 8.62
CA GLY A 36 1.06 -1.06 9.08
C GLY A 36 1.17 -1.34 10.58
N MET A 37 2.38 -1.29 11.15
CA MET A 37 2.57 -1.44 12.59
C MET A 37 1.95 -0.28 13.39
N LEU A 38 2.05 0.95 12.89
CA LEU A 38 1.41 2.11 13.50
C LEU A 38 -0.11 1.96 13.53
N LEU A 39 -0.72 1.56 12.41
CA LEU A 39 -2.17 1.30 12.34
C LEU A 39 -2.59 0.19 13.32
N LYS A 40 -1.77 -0.84 13.45
CA LYS A 40 -2.01 -1.93 14.41
C LYS A 40 -1.94 -1.43 15.85
N GLU A 41 -0.97 -0.59 16.18
CA GLU A 41 -0.80 0.01 17.51
C GLU A 41 -2.01 0.85 17.91
N TYR A 42 -2.58 1.61 16.98
CA TYR A 42 -3.79 2.41 17.22
C TYR A 42 -5.11 1.60 17.17
N GLY A 43 -5.05 0.28 17.00
CA GLY A 43 -6.23 -0.59 17.07
C GLY A 43 -7.15 -0.53 15.84
N PHE A 44 -6.63 -0.15 14.67
CA PHE A 44 -7.39 -0.22 13.42
C PHE A 44 -7.69 -1.68 13.02
N SER A 45 -8.67 -1.86 12.14
CA SER A 45 -9.10 -3.18 11.67
C SER A 45 -7.99 -3.92 10.91
N GLU A 46 -8.06 -5.25 10.84
CA GLU A 46 -7.09 -6.05 10.08
C GLU A 46 -7.00 -5.65 8.61
N ALA A 47 -8.12 -5.23 8.00
CA ALA A 47 -8.16 -4.78 6.62
C ALA A 47 -7.39 -3.46 6.43
N VAL A 48 -7.55 -2.51 7.36
CA VAL A 48 -6.81 -1.23 7.34
C VAL A 48 -5.31 -1.46 7.58
N VAL A 49 -4.95 -2.35 8.52
CA VAL A 49 -3.55 -2.74 8.76
C VAL A 49 -2.95 -3.42 7.52
N ALA A 50 -3.69 -4.32 6.87
CA ALA A 50 -3.26 -4.97 5.64
C ALA A 50 -3.06 -3.97 4.49
N ALA A 51 -3.98 -3.01 4.32
CA ALA A 51 -3.81 -1.92 3.37
C ALA A 51 -2.57 -1.08 3.68
N GLY A 52 -2.31 -0.76 4.96
CA GLY A 52 -1.09 -0.05 5.36
C GLY A 52 0.20 -0.81 5.01
N PHE A 53 0.24 -2.13 5.21
CA PHE A 53 1.38 -2.95 4.79
C PHE A 53 1.58 -2.98 3.28
N THR A 54 0.54 -2.75 2.48
CA THR A 54 0.56 -2.95 1.03
C THR A 54 0.29 -1.69 0.21
N HIS A 55 0.22 -0.51 0.84
CA HIS A 55 -0.25 0.72 0.17
C HIS A 55 0.55 1.11 -1.07
N ASP A 56 1.86 0.85 -1.10
CA ASP A 56 2.72 1.20 -2.24
C ASP A 56 2.84 0.07 -3.29
N VAL A 57 2.24 -1.11 -3.09
CA VAL A 57 2.55 -2.26 -3.96
C VAL A 57 2.05 -2.07 -5.39
N LEU A 58 0.93 -1.37 -5.57
CA LEU A 58 0.41 -1.05 -6.91
C LEU A 58 1.23 0.05 -7.60
N GLU A 59 1.83 0.96 -6.84
CA GLU A 59 2.62 2.07 -7.38
C GLU A 59 4.06 1.70 -7.70
N ASP A 60 4.70 0.91 -6.84
CA ASP A 60 6.16 0.71 -6.81
C ASP A 60 6.60 -0.66 -7.32
N THR A 61 5.67 -1.59 -7.53
CA THR A 61 5.99 -2.98 -7.84
C THR A 61 5.17 -3.50 -9.03
N SER A 62 5.38 -4.76 -9.40
CA SER A 62 4.60 -5.40 -10.47
C SER A 62 3.29 -6.03 -9.98
N VAL A 63 2.93 -5.86 -8.70
CA VAL A 63 1.67 -6.40 -8.16
C VAL A 63 0.50 -5.68 -8.80
N THR A 64 -0.44 -6.46 -9.32
CA THR A 64 -1.68 -5.94 -9.92
C THR A 64 -2.81 -5.83 -8.89
N ARG A 65 -3.80 -4.98 -9.17
CA ARG A 65 -5.01 -4.85 -8.34
C ARG A 65 -5.75 -6.18 -8.23
N GLU A 66 -5.81 -6.95 -9.30
CA GLU A 66 -6.45 -8.28 -9.35
C GLU A 66 -5.72 -9.28 -8.45
N GLU A 67 -4.39 -9.30 -8.47
CA GLU A 67 -3.60 -10.14 -7.58
C GLU A 67 -3.77 -9.74 -6.11
N LEU A 68 -3.86 -8.44 -5.84
CA LEU A 68 -4.08 -7.91 -4.50
C LEU A 68 -5.46 -8.34 -3.97
N ALA A 69 -6.52 -8.16 -4.75
CA ALA A 69 -7.88 -8.58 -4.42
C ALA A 69 -7.97 -10.10 -4.20
N ALA A 70 -7.32 -10.89 -5.06
CA ALA A 70 -7.32 -12.35 -4.92
C ALA A 70 -6.61 -12.84 -3.64
N LYS A 71 -5.59 -12.12 -3.16
CA LYS A 71 -4.80 -12.53 -1.99
C LYS A 71 -5.33 -11.98 -0.67
N LEU A 72 -5.85 -10.75 -0.67
CA LEU A 72 -6.19 -9.98 0.54
C LEU A 72 -7.67 -9.57 0.61
N GLY A 73 -8.44 -9.77 -0.46
CA GLY A 73 -9.84 -9.40 -0.54
C GLY A 73 -10.08 -8.02 -1.17
N GLU A 74 -11.30 -7.79 -1.63
CA GLU A 74 -11.68 -6.57 -2.36
C GLU A 74 -11.57 -5.32 -1.50
N ASP A 75 -11.93 -5.37 -0.22
CA ASP A 75 -11.86 -4.21 0.69
C ASP A 75 -10.43 -3.67 0.79
N VAL A 76 -9.43 -4.55 0.87
CA VAL A 76 -8.02 -4.15 0.89
C VAL A 76 -7.61 -3.57 -0.45
N ALA A 77 -8.01 -4.22 -1.55
CA ALA A 77 -7.68 -3.74 -2.90
C ALA A 77 -8.25 -2.34 -3.17
N VAL A 78 -9.50 -2.07 -2.77
CA VAL A 78 -10.14 -0.75 -2.90
C VAL A 78 -9.40 0.32 -2.09
N MET A 79 -9.00 0.00 -0.85
CA MET A 79 -8.25 0.95 -0.02
C MET A 79 -6.88 1.29 -0.63
N VAL A 80 -6.14 0.27 -1.08
CA VAL A 80 -4.81 0.48 -1.69
C VAL A 80 -4.91 1.24 -3.01
N ASP A 81 -5.86 0.87 -3.88
CA ASP A 81 -6.13 1.54 -5.15
C ASP A 81 -6.50 3.01 -4.94
N GLY A 82 -7.31 3.31 -3.93
CA GLY A 82 -7.71 4.68 -3.58
C GLY A 82 -6.57 5.58 -3.09
N VAL A 83 -5.47 5.01 -2.60
CA VAL A 83 -4.27 5.76 -2.19
C VAL A 83 -3.10 5.63 -3.17
N SER A 84 -3.29 4.90 -4.28
CA SER A 84 -2.26 4.69 -5.30
C SER A 84 -2.25 5.81 -6.35
N GLU A 85 -1.08 6.37 -6.63
CA GLU A 85 -0.85 7.37 -7.67
C GLU A 85 -0.36 6.75 -8.99
N ASP A 86 -0.90 7.27 -10.09
CA ASP A 86 -0.42 6.96 -11.45
C ASP A 86 0.86 7.75 -11.76
N LYS A 87 2.00 7.06 -11.81
CA LYS A 87 3.33 7.66 -12.02
C LYS A 87 3.60 8.13 -13.45
N ASP A 88 2.74 7.81 -14.41
CA ASP A 88 2.85 8.32 -15.77
C ASP A 88 2.40 9.79 -15.87
N LEU A 89 1.70 10.29 -14.83
CA LEU A 89 1.26 11.67 -14.74
C LEU A 89 2.35 12.60 -14.14
N SER A 90 2.31 13.88 -14.53
CA SER A 90 3.15 14.90 -13.90
C SER A 90 2.85 15.00 -12.40
N TRP A 91 3.80 15.50 -11.61
CA TRP A 91 3.60 15.66 -10.17
C TRP A 91 2.39 16.55 -9.85
N GLU A 92 2.19 17.63 -10.61
CA GLU A 92 1.06 18.54 -10.47
C GLU A 92 -0.26 17.80 -10.74
N ALA A 93 -0.32 17.04 -11.83
CA ALA A 93 -1.51 16.28 -12.20
C ALA A 93 -1.85 15.16 -11.19
N ARG A 94 -0.83 14.46 -10.66
CA ARG A 94 -1.02 13.46 -9.58
C ARG A 94 -1.62 14.11 -8.33
N LYS A 95 -1.05 15.24 -7.91
CA LYS A 95 -1.47 15.92 -6.68
C LYS A 95 -2.86 16.52 -6.80
N GLU A 96 -3.22 17.08 -7.96
CA GLU A 96 -4.57 17.57 -8.22
C GLU A 96 -5.60 16.44 -8.15
N ARG A 97 -5.30 15.29 -8.78
CA ARG A 97 -6.15 14.09 -8.73
C ARG A 97 -6.32 13.55 -7.31
N TYR A 98 -5.23 13.46 -6.54
CA TYR A 98 -5.28 13.01 -5.15
C TYR A 98 -6.17 13.92 -4.28
N VAL A 99 -5.97 15.24 -4.36
CA VAL A 99 -6.79 16.20 -3.60
C VAL A 99 -8.26 16.13 -4.00
N ALA A 100 -8.56 16.01 -5.28
CA ALA A 100 -9.94 15.83 -5.76
C ALA A 100 -10.58 14.56 -5.19
N GLY A 101 -9.82 13.45 -5.14
CA GLY A 101 -10.26 12.19 -4.54
C GLY A 101 -10.59 12.31 -3.05
N VAL A 102 -9.72 12.98 -2.28
CA VAL A 102 -9.95 13.23 -0.84
C VAL A 102 -11.22 14.06 -0.61
N VAL A 103 -11.41 15.13 -1.39
CA VAL A 103 -12.61 15.99 -1.29
C VAL A 103 -13.88 15.20 -1.62
N ALA A 104 -13.85 14.32 -2.62
CA ALA A 104 -15.02 13.51 -2.99
C ALA A 104 -15.38 12.42 -1.96
N ALA A 105 -14.41 11.98 -1.15
CA ALA A 105 -14.60 10.99 -0.10
C ALA A 105 -14.97 11.58 1.28
N SER A 106 -14.97 12.91 1.40
CA SER A 106 -15.33 13.68 2.61
C SER A 106 -16.82 13.95 2.68
#